data_AF-A0A4S8K0X5-F1
#
_entry.id   AF-A0A4S8K0X5-F1
#
_cell.length_a   1.000
_cell.length_b   1.000
_cell.length_c   1.000
_cell.angle_alpha   90.00
_cell.angle_beta   90.00
_cell.angle_gamma   90.00
#
_symmetry.space_group_name_H-M   'P 1'
#
loop_
_entity.id
_entity.type
_entity.pdbx_description
1 polymer ?
#
loop_
_entity_poly.entity_id
_entity_poly.type
_entity_poly.pdbx_seq_one_letter_code
_entity_poly.pdbx_strand_id
1 'polypeptide(L)' 'MPEAIMIKKVRLHDETTCLVKPELQITLQVDAVAENINGESGSKYSILTKLFRERIVDFYNGHPQESLVVSSFID' A
#
# COMPACT_ATOMS: atom_id res chain seq x y z
N MET A 1 5.65 1.24 -0.17
CA MET A 1 5.18 1.78 1.13
C MET A 1 4.61 0.64 1.97
N PRO A 2 5.43 -0.36 2.36
CA PRO A 2 4.98 -1.46 3.20
C PRO A 2 4.51 -1.01 4.59
N GLU A 3 5.09 0.05 5.14
CA GLU A 3 4.78 0.58 6.47
C GLU A 3 3.34 1.10 6.60
N ALA A 4 2.69 1.46 5.49
CA ALA A 4 1.30 1.91 5.48
C ALA A 4 0.30 0.75 5.39
N ILE A 5 0.75 -0.47 5.12
CA ILE A 5 -0.11 -1.60 4.78
C ILE A 5 -0.06 -2.62 5.93
N MET A 6 -1.16 -2.74 6.66
CA MET A 6 -1.35 -3.80 7.64
C MET A 6 -2.05 -4.98 6.98
N ILE A 7 -1.42 -6.15 7.01
CA ILE A 7 -1.99 -7.39 6.49
C ILE A 7 -2.25 -8.33 7.67
N LYS A 8 -3.51 -8.72 7.87
CA LYS A 8 -3.91 -9.68 8.89
C LYS A 8 -4.46 -10.93 8.23
N LYS A 9 -3.84 -12.07 8.51
CA LYS A 9 -4.40 -13.38 8.19
C LYS A 9 -5.48 -13.71 9.21
N VAL A 10 -6.70 -13.89 8.74
CA VAL A 10 -7.84 -14.28 9.58
C VAL A 10 -8.36 -15.65 9.12
N ARG A 11 -8.95 -16.37 10.06
CA ARG A 11 -9.63 -17.64 9.83
C ARG A 11 -11.10 -17.39 10.09
N LEU A 12 -11.90 -17.33 9.05
CA LEU A 12 -13.35 -17.19 9.18
C LEU A 12 -13.95 -18.59 9.20
N HIS A 13 -14.70 -18.91 10.25
CA HIS A 13 -15.47 -20.15 10.28
C HIS A 13 -16.75 -19.94 9.45
N ASP A 14 -16.95 -20.78 8.44
CA ASP A 14 -18.18 -20.80 7.65
C ASP A 14 -19.16 -21.77 8.29
N GLU A 15 -20.18 -21.25 8.96
CA GLU A 15 -21.23 -22.04 9.62
C GLU A 15 -22.05 -22.89 8.65
N THR A 16 -22.06 -22.54 7.35
CA THR A 16 -22.81 -23.27 6.31
C THR A 16 -22.09 -24.55 5.91
N THR A 17 -20.76 -24.48 5.81
CA THR A 17 -19.92 -25.59 5.32
C THR A 17 -19.12 -26.26 6.43
N CYS A 18 -19.13 -25.71 7.65
CA CYS A 18 -18.29 -26.09 8.79
C CYS A 18 -16.78 -26.04 8.47
N LEU A 19 -16.39 -25.25 7.47
CA LEU A 19 -15.00 -25.12 7.03
C LEU A 19 -14.39 -23.82 7.52
N VAL A 20 -13.08 -23.86 7.75
CA VAL A 20 -12.31 -22.64 8.02
C VAL A 20 -11.86 -22.05 6.69
N LYS A 21 -12.40 -20.89 6.36
CA LYS A 21 -11.97 -20.08 5.21
C LYS A 21 -10.76 -19.23 5.61
N PRO A 22 -9.60 -19.37 4.95
CA PRO A 22 -8.51 -18.43 5.11
C PRO A 22 -8.88 -17.13 4.42
N GLU A 23 -8.72 -16.02 5.13
CA GLU A 23 -9.03 -14.70 4.59
C GLU A 23 -7.93 -13.71 4.98
N LEU A 24 -7.72 -12.73 4.11
CA LEU A 24 -6.70 -11.71 4.26
C LEU A 24 -7.41 -10.37 4.42
N GLN A 25 -7.32 -9.80 5.62
CA GLN A 25 -7.77 -8.44 5.87
C GLN A 25 -6.60 -7.50 5.59
N ILE A 26 -6.80 -6.57 4.67
CA ILE A 26 -5.83 -5.53 4.32
C ILE A 26 -6.38 -4.22 4.86
N THR A 27 -5.56 -3.47 5.59
CA THR A 27 -5.93 -2.17 6.15
C THR A 27 -4.82 -1.17 5.88
N LEU A 28 -5.21 0.01 5.40
CA LEU A 28 -4.29 1.10 5.14
C LEU A 28 -4.15 1.97 6.40
N GLN A 29 -2.97 1.94 7.00
CA GLN A 29 -2.60 2.71 8.19
C GLN A 29 -1.85 3.97 7.77
N VAL A 30 -2.60 5.00 7.39
CA VAL A 30 -2.01 6.25 6.89
C VAL A 30 -1.21 6.99 7.96
N ASP A 31 -1.59 6.81 9.22
CA ASP A 31 -0.91 7.40 10.38
C ASP A 31 0.49 6.84 10.61
N ALA A 32 0.77 5.62 10.17
CA ALA A 32 2.11 5.01 10.26
C ALA A 32 3.16 5.73 9.39
N VAL A 33 2.71 6.61 8.49
CA VAL A 33 3.58 7.38 7.58
C VAL A 33 3.52 8.88 7.89
N ALA A 34 2.39 9.36 8.42
CA ALA A 34 2.08 10.79 8.54
C ALA A 34 2.90 11.54 9.60
N GLU A 35 3.50 10.86 10.59
CA GLU A 35 4.34 11.52 11.61
C GLU A 35 5.58 12.23 11.01
N ASN A 36 6.04 11.80 9.84
CA ASN A 36 7.21 12.38 9.16
C ASN A 36 6.88 13.60 8.29
N ILE A 37 5.62 14.05 8.26
CA ILE A 37 5.09 14.94 7.21
C ILE A 37 4.44 16.19 7.82
N ASN A 38 4.94 16.61 8.98
CA ASN A 38 4.56 17.85 9.65
C ASN A 38 4.76 19.04 8.68
N GLY A 39 3.66 19.55 8.12
CA GLY A 39 3.66 20.74 7.27
C GLY A 39 3.04 20.58 5.88
N GLU A 40 2.70 19.35 5.44
CA GLU A 40 2.01 19.18 4.15
C GLU A 40 0.52 19.51 4.22
N SER A 41 0.09 20.44 3.36
CA SER A 41 -1.33 20.76 3.17
C SER A 41 -2.00 19.68 2.30
N GLY A 42 -2.91 18.91 2.88
CA GLY A 42 -3.68 17.88 2.18
C GLY A 42 -4.30 16.84 3.10
N SER A 43 -5.18 16.00 2.56
CA SER A 43 -5.65 14.81 3.29
C SER A 43 -4.49 13.82 3.46
N LYS A 44 -4.50 13.03 4.54
CA LYS A 44 -3.46 11.99 4.79
C LYS A 44 -3.30 11.05 3.59
N TYR A 45 -4.39 10.75 2.87
CA TYR A 45 -4.38 9.94 1.66
C TYR A 45 -3.68 10.60 0.46
N SER A 46 -3.83 11.92 0.29
CA SER A 46 -3.13 12.69 -0.75
C SER A 46 -1.62 12.64 -0.53
N ILE A 47 -1.21 12.85 0.72
CA ILE A 47 0.19 12.77 1.13
C ILE A 47 0.77 11.36 0.88
N LEU A 48 0.05 10.32 1.27
CA LEU A 48 0.46 8.94 1.01
C LEU A 48 0.63 8.66 -0.48
N THR A 49 -0.26 9.21 -1.32
CA THR A 49 -0.20 9.05 -2.78
C THR A 49 1.06 9.70 -3.35
N LYS A 50 1.45 10.89 -2.87
CA LYS A 50 2.70 11.55 -3.28
C LYS A 50 3.92 10.71 -2.92
N LEU A 51 4.03 10.29 -1.66
CA LEU A 51 5.14 9.45 -1.19
C LEU A 51 5.26 8.14 -1.95
N PHE A 52 4.13 7.51 -2.27
CA PHE A 52 4.12 6.29 -3.07
C PHE A 52 4.67 6.55 -4.48
N ARG A 53 4.28 7.66 -5.13
CA ARG A 53 4.80 8.05 -6.44
C ARG A 53 6.29 8.34 -6.40
N GLU A 54 6.76 9.10 -5.42
CA GLU A 54 8.19 9.39 -5.23
C GLU A 54 9.02 8.11 -5.16
N ARG A 55 8.61 7.14 -4.35
CA ARG A 55 9.33 5.85 -4.25
C ARG A 55 9.31 5.03 -5.53
N ILE A 56 8.24 5.09 -6.32
CA ILE A 56 8.20 4.42 -7.63
C ILE A 56 9.23 5.06 -8.57
N VAL A 57 9.29 6.40 -8.59
CA VAL A 57 10.25 7.14 -9.41
C VAL A 57 11.68 6.83 -8.97
N ASP A 58 11.96 6.84 -7.66
CA ASP A 58 13.28 6.48 -7.12
C ASP A 58 13.66 5.04 -7.47
N PHE A 59 12.72 4.10 -7.34
CA PHE A 59 12.92 2.71 -7.73
C PHE A 59 13.24 2.59 -9.23
N TYR A 60 12.47 3.24 -10.09
CA TYR A 60 12.69 3.24 -11.53
C TYR A 60 14.07 3.80 -11.89
N ASN A 61 14.44 4.95 -11.32
CA ASN A 61 15.73 5.60 -11.57
C ASN A 61 16.91 4.78 -11.04
N GLY A 62 16.72 4.03 -9.95
CA GLY A 62 17.73 3.12 -9.39
C GLY A 62 17.91 1.82 -10.20
N HIS A 63 16.96 1.47 -11.07
CA HIS A 63 16.93 0.21 -11.83
C HIS A 63 16.68 0.42 -13.35
N PRO A 64 17.57 1.13 -14.06
CA PRO A 64 17.38 1.47 -15.48
C PRO A 64 17.36 0.27 -16.44
N GLN A 65 17.67 -0.95 -15.98
CA GLN A 65 17.72 -2.16 -16.81
C GLN A 65 16.46 -3.03 -16.75
N GLU A 66 15.47 -2.73 -15.90
CA GLU A 66 14.23 -3.51 -15.74
C GLU A 66 12.98 -2.77 -16.26
N SER A 67 13.12 -2.12 -17.41
CA SER A 67 12.07 -1.33 -18.09
C SER A 67 10.99 -2.21 -18.76
N LEU A 68 10.30 -3.07 -18.00
CA LEU A 68 9.06 -3.69 -18.48
C LEU A 68 7.98 -3.61 -17.39
N VAL A 69 6.91 -2.87 -17.73
CA VAL A 69 5.59 -2.82 -17.06
C VAL A 69 5.43 -1.81 -15.91
N VAL A 70 5.45 -0.49 -16.21
CA VAL A 70 4.74 0.53 -15.39
C VAL A 70 3.97 1.54 -16.27
N SER A 71 3.83 1.30 -17.58
CA SER A 71 3.08 2.24 -18.45
C SER A 71 1.57 2.20 -18.27
N SER A 72 1.03 1.29 -17.45
CA SER A 72 -0.43 1.14 -17.23
C SER A 72 -0.96 1.83 -15.97
N PHE A 73 -0.10 2.54 -15.21
CA PHE A 73 -0.49 3.20 -13.95
C PHE A 73 -0.42 4.73 -14.02
N ILE A 74 -0.06 5.28 -15.18
CA ILE A 74 -0.03 6.72 -15.44
C ILE A 74 -0.91 6.98 -16.67
N ASP A 75 -2.23 6.90 -16.48
CA ASP A 75 -3.27 7.55 -17.28
C ASP A 75 -4.48 7.82 -16.37
#